data_AF-A0A382KYK5-F1
#
_entry.id   AF-A0A382KYK5-F1
#
_cell.length_a   1.000
_cell.length_b   1.000
_cell.length_c   1.000
_cell.angle_alpha   90.00
_cell.angle_beta   90.00
_cell.angle_gamma   90.00
#
_symmetry.space_group_name_H-M   'P 1'
#
loop_
_entity.id
_entity.type
_entity.pdbx_description
1 polymer ?
#
loop_
_entity_poly.entity_id
_entity_poly.type
_entity_poly.pdbx_seq_one_letter_code
_entity_poly.pdbx_strand_id
1 'polypeptide(L)'
;TTAAFVLPDISYFAENKSDRFLVDFEDIIAAHPHVGQRSPVPHNDSQVYFSNSDPRWLNAQRPSDYPPIYAVADGIIHQSDPPNYPYYNVIDHTNYDPPWWHVGYTISIRLATDGDVNVHFLYSMEPYVNLQDKPITFFEDFILVEDYQHVEKGDLLGYMYVSPFSERLSGPMSPHIAFGLMRDQQGPWDVYAPAIFTEDIVTQFADLYRNPSEGWNSSSWGNDWSRGRGVPTGMGWMIDAAENPFGDYPLDVLMYDGVRDRELDGTAHLDSTSLGFNQEDLIIGLEGHGDFLSDTYSFDTEWRSIVASLGGPAEFTQIVVEDNGQRESSMFSVSPDQNFALSASPSMSAGSRAFRVSDPENWGWAIAVASSNAAYRLPGEDIPEGSCPPGCPPLP
;
A
#
# COMPACT_ATOMS: atom_id res chain seq x y z
N THR A 1 -5.60 -1.30 45.76
CA THR A 1 -6.66 -1.05 44.75
C THR A 1 -5.96 -0.63 43.48
N THR A 2 -5.63 -1.60 42.62
CA THR A 2 -5.22 -1.32 41.25
C THR A 2 -6.41 -0.62 40.58
N ALA A 3 -6.23 0.64 40.17
CA ALA A 3 -7.23 1.30 39.36
C ALA A 3 -7.45 0.43 38.11
N ALA A 4 -8.71 0.19 37.73
CA ALA A 4 -8.99 -0.46 36.47
C ALA A 4 -8.39 0.41 35.37
N PHE A 5 -7.61 -0.19 34.46
CA PHE A 5 -7.17 0.50 33.26
C PHE A 5 -8.43 0.82 32.44
N VAL A 6 -8.72 2.11 32.27
CA VAL A 6 -9.89 2.59 31.53
C VAL A 6 -9.39 3.02 30.16
N LEU A 7 -9.89 2.34 29.14
CA LEU A 7 -9.63 2.68 27.75
C LEU A 7 -10.33 4.01 27.40
N PRO A 8 -9.68 4.90 26.65
CA PRO A 8 -10.33 6.12 26.16
C PRO A 8 -11.37 5.82 25.08
N ASP A 9 -12.24 6.79 24.81
CA ASP A 9 -13.05 6.80 23.59
C ASP A 9 -12.15 7.04 22.35
N ILE A 10 -12.49 6.51 21.17
CA ILE A 10 -11.69 6.65 19.95
C ILE A 10 -11.45 8.12 19.56
N SER A 11 -12.38 9.01 19.89
CA SER A 11 -12.23 10.46 19.71
C SER A 11 -11.07 11.07 20.50
N TYR A 12 -10.55 10.40 21.53
CA TYR A 12 -9.35 10.82 22.25
C TYR A 12 -8.14 11.04 21.32
N PHE A 13 -8.01 10.17 20.31
CA PHE A 13 -6.93 10.24 19.33
C PHE A 13 -7.15 11.34 18.30
N ALA A 14 -8.24 12.12 18.35
CA ALA A 14 -8.33 13.35 17.55
C ALA A 14 -7.31 14.40 18.04
N GLU A 15 -7.11 14.50 19.36
CA GLU A 15 -6.22 15.50 19.98
C GLU A 15 -4.95 14.89 20.60
N ASN A 16 -4.96 13.59 20.92
CA ASN A 16 -3.87 12.91 21.61
C ASN A 16 -3.26 11.82 20.72
N LYS A 17 -2.71 12.27 19.59
CA LYS A 17 -2.09 11.40 18.59
C LYS A 17 -0.87 10.67 19.15
N SER A 18 -0.63 9.47 18.63
CA SER A 18 0.58 8.71 18.90
C SER A 18 1.75 9.24 18.09
N ASP A 19 2.87 9.47 18.78
CA ASP A 19 4.20 9.76 18.22
C ASP A 19 5.08 8.50 18.11
N ARG A 20 4.49 7.30 18.31
CA ARG A 20 5.16 6.01 18.12
C ARG A 20 4.51 5.25 16.96
N PHE A 21 5.28 5.04 15.90
CA PHE A 21 4.85 4.19 14.80
C PHE A 21 5.11 2.70 15.10
N LEU A 22 4.43 1.80 14.39
CA LEU A 22 4.46 0.36 14.70
C LEU A 22 5.84 -0.29 14.53
N VAL A 23 6.69 0.27 13.68
CA VAL A 23 8.08 -0.14 13.44
C VAL A 23 8.92 1.12 13.21
N ASP A 24 10.24 1.01 13.21
CA ASP A 24 11.12 2.14 12.91
C ASP A 24 11.11 2.42 11.40
N PHE A 25 11.01 3.69 11.01
CA PHE A 25 10.93 4.09 9.59
C PHE A 25 12.16 3.68 8.77
N GLU A 26 13.32 3.50 9.40
CA GLU A 26 14.55 3.03 8.75
C GLU A 26 14.52 1.54 8.33
N ASP A 27 13.55 0.78 8.84
CA ASP A 27 13.34 -0.62 8.46
C ASP A 27 12.35 -0.77 7.30
N ILE A 28 11.60 0.30 6.99
CA ILE A 28 10.54 0.30 6.00
C ILE A 28 11.08 0.82 4.67
N ILE A 29 10.71 0.12 3.60
CA ILE A 29 11.13 0.48 2.24
C ILE A 29 10.00 1.03 1.38
N ALA A 30 8.76 0.72 1.71
CA ALA A 30 7.57 1.19 1.03
C ALA A 30 6.35 1.12 1.97
N ALA A 31 5.28 1.83 1.66
CA ALA A 31 4.08 1.93 2.50
C ALA A 31 2.78 2.02 1.70
N HIS A 32 1.63 1.59 2.20
CA HIS A 32 0.35 1.75 1.51
C HIS A 32 -0.67 2.36 2.47
N PRO A 33 -1.27 3.53 2.18
CA PRO A 33 -2.25 4.14 3.08
C PRO A 33 -3.59 3.38 3.07
N HIS A 34 -4.49 3.69 4.00
CA HIS A 34 -5.84 3.17 3.96
C HIS A 34 -6.59 3.76 2.76
N VAL A 35 -6.95 2.93 1.78
CA VAL A 35 -7.69 3.37 0.60
C VAL A 35 -9.15 2.99 0.80
N GLY A 36 -9.97 3.98 1.13
CA GLY A 36 -11.32 3.73 1.61
C GLY A 36 -12.33 3.35 0.53
N GLN A 37 -13.56 3.05 0.97
CA GLN A 37 -14.65 2.50 0.15
C GLN A 37 -15.13 3.40 -0.99
N ARG A 38 -14.76 4.69 -0.99
CA ARG A 38 -15.07 5.61 -2.10
C ARG A 38 -14.06 5.54 -3.25
N SER A 39 -12.95 4.81 -3.07
CA SER A 39 -11.97 4.53 -4.13
C SER A 39 -12.51 3.51 -5.15
N PRO A 40 -12.06 3.52 -6.42
CA PRO A 40 -12.43 2.52 -7.42
C PRO A 40 -12.13 1.08 -6.99
N VAL A 41 -11.05 0.90 -6.23
CA VAL A 41 -10.66 -0.40 -5.65
C VAL A 41 -10.22 -0.19 -4.20
N PRO A 42 -11.13 -0.31 -3.23
CA PRO A 42 -10.81 -0.12 -1.82
C PRO A 42 -9.85 -1.19 -1.28
N HIS A 43 -9.19 -0.86 -0.17
CA HIS A 43 -8.37 -1.75 0.63
C HIS A 43 -8.76 -1.61 2.10
N ASN A 44 -8.79 -2.72 2.85
CA ASN A 44 -9.29 -2.74 4.23
C ASN A 44 -8.19 -2.57 5.30
N ASP A 45 -6.96 -2.24 4.88
CA ASP A 45 -5.84 -1.97 5.76
C ASP A 45 -4.83 -1.00 5.12
N SER A 46 -3.94 -0.49 5.97
CA SER A 46 -2.68 0.14 5.58
C SER A 46 -1.55 -0.87 5.68
N GLN A 47 -0.47 -0.68 4.91
CA GLN A 47 0.65 -1.63 4.89
C GLN A 47 2.01 -0.94 4.98
N VAL A 48 3.00 -1.63 5.54
CA VAL A 48 4.42 -1.27 5.46
C VAL A 48 5.23 -2.48 5.01
N TYR A 49 6.17 -2.26 4.10
CA TYR A 49 6.92 -3.33 3.43
C TYR A 49 8.40 -3.31 3.83
N PHE A 50 9.03 -4.50 3.78
CA PHE A 50 10.41 -4.73 4.20
C PHE A 50 11.23 -5.36 3.07
N SER A 51 12.49 -4.97 2.95
CA SER A 51 13.34 -5.46 1.85
C SER A 51 13.74 -6.90 2.04
N ASN A 52 13.45 -7.75 1.04
CA ASN A 52 13.94 -9.13 0.99
C ASN A 52 15.47 -9.23 0.78
N SER A 53 16.13 -8.11 0.49
CA SER A 53 17.56 -8.06 0.13
C SER A 53 18.43 -7.30 1.13
N ASP A 54 17.85 -6.70 2.17
CA ASP A 54 18.59 -5.98 3.19
C ASP A 54 19.55 -6.92 3.94
N PRO A 55 20.87 -6.63 3.97
CA PRO A 55 21.85 -7.43 4.68
C PRO A 55 21.53 -7.65 6.17
N ARG A 56 20.78 -6.76 6.83
CA ARG A 56 20.37 -6.92 8.24
C ARG A 56 19.55 -8.20 8.41
N TRP A 57 18.53 -8.37 7.59
CA TRP A 57 17.61 -9.51 7.66
C TRP A 57 18.24 -10.78 7.06
N LEU A 58 19.03 -10.66 5.98
CA LEU A 58 19.74 -11.79 5.39
C LEU A 58 20.74 -12.46 6.33
N ASN A 59 21.29 -11.71 7.29
CA ASN A 59 22.26 -12.19 8.27
C ASN A 59 21.64 -12.43 9.66
N ALA A 60 20.32 -12.28 9.80
CA ALA A 60 19.62 -12.47 11.06
C ALA A 60 19.73 -13.92 11.56
N GLN A 61 20.04 -14.09 12.84
CA GLN A 61 20.22 -15.41 13.47
C GLN A 61 19.21 -15.67 14.58
N ARG A 62 18.53 -14.63 15.06
CA ARG A 62 17.50 -14.70 16.11
C ARG A 62 16.42 -13.66 15.84
N PRO A 63 15.22 -13.80 16.42
CA PRO A 63 14.11 -12.86 16.21
C PRO A 63 14.50 -11.39 16.46
N SER A 64 15.32 -11.11 17.48
CA SER A 64 15.76 -9.76 17.80
C SER A 64 16.65 -9.07 16.76
N ASP A 65 17.10 -9.79 15.73
CA ASP A 65 17.87 -9.23 14.62
C ASP A 65 16.96 -8.70 13.49
N TYR A 66 15.64 -8.90 13.60
CA TYR A 66 14.60 -8.44 12.66
C TYR A 66 13.95 -7.13 13.13
N PRO A 67 13.17 -6.43 12.27
CA PRO A 67 12.51 -5.17 12.64
C PRO A 67 11.68 -5.32 13.93
N PRO A 68 11.92 -4.50 14.96
CA PRO A 68 11.12 -4.50 16.18
C PRO A 68 9.73 -3.92 15.94
N ILE A 69 8.72 -4.56 16.54
CA ILE A 69 7.31 -4.12 16.49
C ILE A 69 6.95 -3.51 17.84
N TYR A 70 6.37 -2.32 17.82
CA TYR A 70 6.09 -1.52 19.01
C TYR A 70 4.61 -1.27 19.23
N ALA A 71 4.23 -1.11 20.50
CA ALA A 71 2.92 -0.61 20.88
C ALA A 71 2.73 0.83 20.40
N VAL A 72 1.78 1.05 19.50
CA VAL A 72 1.42 2.39 19.01
C VAL A 72 0.67 3.21 20.06
N ALA A 73 0.09 2.59 21.08
CA ALA A 73 -0.65 3.25 22.14
C ALA A 73 -0.65 2.38 23.40
N ASP A 74 -0.98 2.99 24.55
CA ASP A 74 -1.31 2.25 25.75
C ASP A 74 -2.53 1.37 25.50
N GLY A 75 -2.55 0.16 26.05
CA GLY A 75 -3.65 -0.75 25.81
C GLY A 75 -3.51 -2.13 26.42
N ILE A 76 -4.39 -3.01 25.98
CA ILE A 76 -4.43 -4.41 26.40
C ILE A 76 -4.21 -5.28 25.17
N ILE A 77 -3.21 -6.16 25.24
CA ILE A 77 -2.92 -7.14 24.20
C ILE A 77 -4.10 -8.10 24.04
N HIS A 78 -4.44 -8.35 22.79
CA HIS A 78 -5.40 -9.37 22.40
C HIS A 78 -4.77 -10.20 21.27
N GLN A 79 -4.55 -11.49 21.54
CA GLN A 79 -4.00 -12.44 20.57
C GLN A 79 -5.12 -13.13 19.78
N SER A 80 -4.77 -13.76 18.65
CA SER A 80 -5.69 -14.55 17.84
C SER A 80 -6.32 -15.72 18.63
N ASP A 81 -7.66 -15.74 18.64
CA ASP A 81 -8.63 -16.70 19.23
C ASP A 81 -8.08 -17.99 19.90
N PRO A 82 -7.71 -17.94 21.20
CA PRO A 82 -7.61 -19.14 22.04
C PRO A 82 -9.00 -19.82 22.09
N PRO A 83 -9.12 -21.13 21.80
CA PRO A 83 -8.15 -22.17 22.13
C PRO A 83 -7.29 -22.69 20.96
N ASN A 84 -7.29 -22.02 19.79
CA ASN A 84 -6.43 -22.42 18.67
C ASN A 84 -4.98 -21.94 18.89
N TYR A 85 -4.04 -22.47 18.11
CA TYR A 85 -2.61 -22.12 18.21
C TYR A 85 -2.42 -20.63 17.87
N PRO A 86 -2.10 -19.75 18.84
CA PRO A 86 -2.25 -18.30 18.67
C PRO A 86 -1.13 -17.64 17.86
N TYR A 87 -0.05 -18.39 17.58
CA TYR A 87 1.22 -17.84 17.08
C TYR A 87 1.31 -17.73 15.56
N TYR A 88 0.41 -18.35 14.81
CA TYR A 88 0.23 -18.06 13.38
C TYR A 88 -1.14 -18.53 12.89
N ASN A 89 -1.61 -17.92 11.82
CA ASN A 89 -2.79 -18.28 11.05
C ASN A 89 -2.37 -18.72 9.64
N VAL A 90 -3.13 -19.62 9.04
CA VAL A 90 -2.96 -20.01 7.64
C VAL A 90 -3.84 -19.10 6.79
N ILE A 91 -3.22 -18.39 5.85
CA ILE A 91 -3.90 -17.56 4.87
C ILE A 91 -3.99 -18.39 3.57
N ASP A 92 -5.22 -18.79 3.25
CA ASP A 92 -5.54 -19.74 2.18
C ASP A 92 -5.90 -19.03 0.87
N HIS A 93 -5.16 -19.33 -0.19
CA HIS A 93 -5.37 -18.85 -1.55
C HIS A 93 -5.67 -20.02 -2.52
N THR A 94 -6.39 -21.04 -2.06
CA THR A 94 -6.83 -22.19 -2.88
C THR A 94 -7.71 -21.81 -4.08
N ASN A 95 -8.28 -20.60 -4.10
CA ASN A 95 -9.04 -20.07 -5.22
C ASN A 95 -8.18 -19.45 -6.34
N TYR A 96 -6.87 -19.31 -6.14
CA TYR A 96 -5.93 -18.86 -7.17
C TYR A 96 -5.47 -20.04 -8.05
N ASP A 97 -4.98 -19.74 -9.26
CA ASP A 97 -4.39 -20.73 -10.17
C ASP A 97 -2.92 -20.36 -10.48
N PRO A 98 -1.92 -21.11 -9.97
CA PRO A 98 -2.06 -22.27 -9.10
C PRO A 98 -2.51 -21.91 -7.67
N PRO A 99 -3.15 -22.83 -6.92
CA PRO A 99 -3.51 -22.61 -5.53
C PRO A 99 -2.25 -22.52 -4.66
N TRP A 100 -2.28 -21.70 -3.63
CA TRP A 100 -1.19 -21.56 -2.67
C TRP A 100 -1.71 -21.11 -1.31
N TRP A 101 -0.85 -21.08 -0.30
CA TRP A 101 -1.15 -20.55 1.04
C TRP A 101 0.13 -20.01 1.66
N HIS A 102 0.00 -19.12 2.63
CA HIS A 102 1.12 -18.67 3.46
C HIS A 102 0.69 -18.58 4.92
N VAL A 103 1.66 -18.34 5.79
CA VAL A 103 1.41 -18.01 7.19
C VAL A 103 1.42 -16.51 7.41
N GLY A 104 0.59 -16.06 8.33
CA GLY A 104 0.66 -14.75 8.96
C GLY A 104 0.56 -14.92 10.47
N TYR A 105 1.03 -13.96 11.26
CA TYR A 105 0.86 -13.96 12.71
C TYR A 105 0.39 -12.59 13.15
N THR A 106 -0.41 -12.56 14.21
CA THR A 106 -1.23 -11.40 14.51
C THR A 106 -1.09 -11.00 15.97
N ILE A 107 -0.91 -9.70 16.19
CA ILE A 107 -1.04 -9.07 17.50
C ILE A 107 -2.11 -8.00 17.35
N SER A 108 -2.93 -7.77 18.37
CA SER A 108 -3.79 -6.60 18.41
C SER A 108 -3.72 -5.92 19.77
N ILE A 109 -3.88 -4.60 19.79
CA ILE A 109 -3.99 -3.81 21.01
C ILE A 109 -5.40 -3.26 21.08
N ARG A 110 -6.16 -3.65 22.09
CA ARG A 110 -7.36 -2.92 22.48
C ARG A 110 -6.93 -1.60 23.10
N LEU A 111 -7.16 -0.51 22.39
CA LEU A 111 -6.64 0.83 22.74
C LEU A 111 -7.74 1.87 23.00
N ALA A 112 -8.96 1.61 22.56
CA ALA A 112 -10.09 2.53 22.74
C ALA A 112 -11.44 1.81 22.71
N THR A 113 -12.49 2.58 22.92
CA THR A 113 -13.88 2.21 22.66
C THR A 113 -14.54 3.21 21.72
N ASP A 114 -15.51 2.77 20.92
CA ASP A 114 -16.52 3.63 20.27
C ASP A 114 -17.87 3.30 20.90
N GLY A 115 -18.32 4.15 21.82
CA GLY A 115 -19.43 3.82 22.72
C GLY A 115 -19.15 2.56 23.53
N ASP A 116 -19.93 1.50 23.30
CA ASP A 116 -19.79 0.21 23.98
C ASP A 116 -18.96 -0.82 23.18
N VAL A 117 -18.45 -0.45 22.00
CA VAL A 117 -17.69 -1.34 21.11
C VAL A 117 -16.20 -1.14 21.33
N ASN A 118 -15.44 -2.22 21.53
CA ASN A 118 -13.98 -2.10 21.62
C ASN A 118 -13.37 -1.82 20.25
N VAL A 119 -12.35 -0.97 20.23
CA VAL A 119 -11.54 -0.66 19.06
C VAL A 119 -10.13 -1.19 19.29
N HIS A 120 -9.65 -1.95 18.32
CA HIS A 120 -8.34 -2.59 18.33
C HIS A 120 -7.47 -2.06 17.21
N PHE A 121 -6.19 -1.82 17.49
CA PHE A 121 -5.19 -1.68 16.42
C PHE A 121 -4.64 -3.06 16.10
N LEU A 122 -4.84 -3.49 14.85
CA LEU A 122 -4.37 -4.76 14.33
C LEU A 122 -2.94 -4.61 13.80
N TYR A 123 -2.12 -5.63 14.06
CA TYR A 123 -0.85 -5.88 13.40
C TYR A 123 -0.94 -7.28 12.79
N SER A 124 -1.05 -7.38 11.46
CA SER A 124 -0.96 -8.64 10.72
C SER A 124 0.41 -8.72 10.06
N MET A 125 1.31 -9.52 10.63
CA MET A 125 2.64 -9.76 10.11
C MET A 125 2.58 -10.87 9.05
N GLU A 126 2.90 -10.54 7.80
CA GLU A 126 2.75 -11.44 6.67
C GLU A 126 4.09 -11.63 5.94
N PRO A 127 4.90 -12.63 6.33
CA PRO A 127 6.22 -12.88 5.75
C PRO A 127 6.20 -13.51 4.35
N TYR A 128 5.03 -13.93 3.84
CA TYR A 128 4.87 -14.71 2.60
C TYR A 128 5.76 -15.96 2.54
N VAL A 129 5.78 -16.72 3.64
CA VAL A 129 6.44 -18.03 3.71
C VAL A 129 5.45 -19.12 4.11
N ASN A 130 5.85 -20.37 3.92
CA ASN A 130 5.20 -21.52 4.55
C ASN A 130 6.12 -22.10 5.65
N LEU A 131 5.64 -23.13 6.33
CA LEU A 131 6.38 -23.82 7.38
C LEU A 131 7.04 -25.13 6.88
N GLN A 132 7.20 -25.33 5.57
CA GLN A 132 7.68 -26.62 5.03
C GLN A 132 9.04 -27.05 5.62
N ASP A 133 9.95 -26.10 5.81
CA ASP A 133 11.30 -26.32 6.35
C ASP A 133 11.48 -25.72 7.77
N LYS A 134 10.38 -25.42 8.46
CA LYS A 134 10.38 -24.78 9.78
C LYS A 134 9.50 -25.56 10.75
N PRO A 135 9.82 -25.60 12.06
CA PRO A 135 8.93 -26.21 13.04
C PRO A 135 7.61 -25.42 13.10
N ILE A 136 6.52 -26.09 13.50
CA ILE A 136 5.22 -25.42 13.74
C ILE A 136 5.33 -24.27 14.76
N THR A 137 6.33 -24.35 15.64
CA THR A 137 6.62 -23.37 16.69
C THR A 137 7.53 -22.22 16.27
N PHE A 138 7.83 -22.08 14.98
CA PHE A 138 8.80 -21.09 14.49
C PHE A 138 8.49 -19.65 14.92
N PHE A 139 7.21 -19.26 14.95
CA PHE A 139 6.79 -17.90 15.28
C PHE A 139 6.59 -17.63 16.78
N GLU A 140 6.72 -18.63 17.66
CA GLU A 140 6.56 -18.43 19.11
C GLU A 140 7.55 -17.39 19.65
N ASP A 141 8.80 -17.44 19.20
CA ASP A 141 9.85 -16.52 19.64
C ASP A 141 9.78 -15.12 18.99
N PHE A 142 8.86 -14.90 18.04
CA PHE A 142 8.65 -13.61 17.39
C PHE A 142 7.58 -12.76 18.09
N ILE A 143 6.76 -13.34 18.96
CA ILE A 143 5.76 -12.64 19.77
C ILE A 143 6.25 -12.60 21.22
N LEU A 144 6.48 -11.40 21.76
CA LEU A 144 7.08 -11.21 23.09
C LEU A 144 6.06 -10.89 24.19
N VAL A 145 4.79 -10.80 23.83
CA VAL A 145 3.70 -10.41 24.71
C VAL A 145 2.70 -11.54 24.89
N GLU A 146 2.01 -11.54 26.02
CA GLU A 146 0.96 -12.51 26.34
C GLU A 146 -0.44 -11.90 26.16
N ASP A 147 -1.43 -12.75 25.91
CA ASP A 147 -2.83 -12.33 25.84
C ASP A 147 -3.27 -11.65 27.14
N TYR A 148 -4.02 -10.55 27.04
CA TYR A 148 -4.41 -9.66 28.14
C TYR A 148 -3.28 -8.92 28.86
N GLN A 149 -2.05 -8.95 28.37
CA GLN A 149 -0.97 -8.12 28.89
C GLN A 149 -1.29 -6.63 28.71
N HIS A 150 -1.06 -5.83 29.74
CA HIS A 150 -1.08 -4.37 29.62
C HIS A 150 0.25 -3.88 29.05
N VAL A 151 0.19 -2.99 28.07
CA VAL A 151 1.35 -2.39 27.42
C VAL A 151 1.23 -0.87 27.42
N GLU A 152 2.37 -0.19 27.50
CA GLU A 152 2.50 1.25 27.32
C GLU A 152 2.98 1.55 25.88
N LYS A 153 2.60 2.71 25.36
CA LYS A 153 3.08 3.19 24.04
C LYS A 153 4.61 3.13 23.98
N GLY A 154 5.13 2.43 22.97
CA GLY A 154 6.56 2.22 22.78
C GLY A 154 7.11 0.92 23.36
N ASP A 155 6.30 0.13 24.08
CA ASP A 155 6.69 -1.22 24.49
C ASP A 155 6.95 -2.10 23.27
N LEU A 156 7.96 -2.96 23.38
CA LEU A 156 8.31 -3.93 22.35
C LEU A 156 7.33 -5.12 22.40
N LEU A 157 6.63 -5.37 21.31
CA LEU A 157 5.62 -6.42 21.19
C LEU A 157 6.16 -7.72 20.56
N GLY A 158 7.16 -7.59 19.68
CA GLY A 158 7.61 -8.68 18.85
C GLY A 158 8.56 -8.22 17.76
N TYR A 159 8.78 -9.08 16.77
CA TYR A 159 9.63 -8.80 15.62
C TYR A 159 8.98 -9.26 14.32
N MET A 160 9.23 -8.53 13.24
CA MET A 160 8.77 -8.89 11.90
C MET A 160 9.76 -9.83 11.21
N TYR A 161 9.45 -11.12 11.10
CA TYR A 161 10.22 -12.00 10.22
C TYR A 161 10.18 -11.51 8.76
N VAL A 162 11.34 -11.12 8.22
CA VAL A 162 11.48 -10.70 6.82
C VAL A 162 12.15 -11.82 6.04
N SER A 163 11.38 -12.49 5.18
CA SER A 163 11.88 -13.63 4.41
C SER A 163 12.86 -13.19 3.31
N PRO A 164 13.95 -13.94 3.05
CA PRO A 164 14.78 -13.72 1.88
C PRO A 164 14.05 -14.15 0.60
N PHE A 165 14.49 -13.69 -0.57
CA PHE A 165 13.92 -14.10 -1.86
C PHE A 165 13.84 -15.62 -2.06
N SER A 166 14.76 -16.39 -1.48
CA SER A 166 14.79 -17.84 -1.58
C SER A 166 13.66 -18.55 -0.82
N GLU A 167 13.04 -17.90 0.16
CA GLU A 167 11.93 -18.45 0.94
C GLU A 167 10.56 -17.87 0.53
N ARG A 168 10.57 -16.83 -0.32
CA ARG A 168 9.38 -16.08 -0.71
C ARG A 168 8.46 -16.93 -1.60
N LEU A 169 7.19 -16.97 -1.20
CA LEU A 169 6.14 -17.64 -1.95
C LEU A 169 5.54 -16.72 -3.01
N SER A 170 5.20 -17.33 -4.16
CA SER A 170 4.34 -16.83 -5.25
C SER A 170 4.34 -15.33 -5.56
N GLY A 171 4.77 -14.98 -6.78
CA GLY A 171 4.47 -13.69 -7.39
C GLY A 171 5.14 -12.48 -6.71
N PRO A 172 4.58 -11.28 -6.91
CA PRO A 172 5.23 -10.04 -6.52
C PRO A 172 5.09 -9.67 -5.03
N MET A 173 4.72 -10.62 -4.18
CA MET A 173 4.37 -10.33 -2.79
C MET A 173 5.60 -10.12 -1.91
N SER A 174 5.47 -9.33 -0.85
CA SER A 174 6.57 -8.94 0.03
C SER A 174 6.20 -9.17 1.49
N PRO A 175 7.18 -9.51 2.33
CA PRO A 175 7.06 -9.35 3.77
C PRO A 175 6.52 -7.95 4.08
N HIS A 176 5.39 -7.90 4.77
CA HIS A 176 4.78 -6.64 5.16
C HIS A 176 4.06 -6.81 6.50
N ILE A 177 3.71 -5.67 7.10
CA ILE A 177 2.72 -5.62 8.17
C ILE A 177 1.51 -4.89 7.62
N ALA A 178 0.38 -5.58 7.55
CA ALA A 178 -0.93 -4.98 7.37
C ALA A 178 -1.46 -4.52 8.74
N PHE A 179 -1.93 -3.28 8.82
CA PHE A 179 -2.40 -2.67 10.06
C PHE A 179 -3.61 -1.78 9.82
N GLY A 180 -4.46 -1.70 10.85
CA GLY A 180 -5.73 -0.99 10.77
C GLY A 180 -6.42 -0.92 12.12
N LEU A 181 -7.50 -0.16 12.19
CA LEU A 181 -8.37 -0.12 13.36
C LEU A 181 -9.59 -1.00 13.13
N MET A 182 -9.78 -2.01 13.97
CA MET A 182 -10.90 -2.92 13.90
C MET A 182 -11.85 -2.72 15.08
N ARG A 183 -13.15 -2.78 14.78
CA ARG A 183 -14.20 -2.82 15.80
C ARG A 183 -14.58 -4.26 16.10
N ASP A 184 -14.78 -4.57 17.38
CA ASP A 184 -15.27 -5.88 17.81
C ASP A 184 -16.59 -6.24 17.10
N GLN A 185 -16.73 -7.52 16.74
CA GLN A 185 -17.96 -8.13 16.20
C GLN A 185 -18.45 -7.53 14.87
N GLN A 186 -17.56 -6.91 14.10
CA GLN A 186 -17.87 -6.40 12.76
C GLN A 186 -17.19 -7.25 11.66
N GLY A 187 -17.61 -7.06 10.42
CA GLY A 187 -17.05 -7.74 9.26
C GLY A 187 -15.67 -7.21 8.86
N PRO A 188 -14.96 -7.89 7.93
CA PRO A 188 -13.61 -7.51 7.49
C PRO A 188 -13.52 -6.16 6.77
N TRP A 189 -14.67 -5.55 6.44
CA TRP A 189 -14.78 -4.25 5.77
C TRP A 189 -15.20 -3.12 6.71
N ASP A 190 -15.51 -3.43 7.97
CA ASP A 190 -15.99 -2.49 8.98
C ASP A 190 -14.82 -1.89 9.80
N VAL A 191 -13.77 -1.51 9.09
CA VAL A 191 -12.52 -0.98 9.62
C VAL A 191 -12.54 0.55 9.67
N TYR A 192 -11.82 1.13 10.61
CA TYR A 192 -11.47 2.55 10.56
C TYR A 192 -10.10 2.73 9.94
N ALA A 193 -9.92 3.85 9.23
CA ALA A 193 -8.60 4.30 8.83
C ALA A 193 -7.72 4.50 10.09
N PRO A 194 -6.46 4.01 10.12
CA PRO A 194 -5.60 4.01 11.32
C PRO A 194 -4.98 5.38 11.62
N ALA A 195 -5.79 6.43 11.62
CA ALA A 195 -5.38 7.82 11.74
C ALA A 195 -5.13 8.28 13.19
N ILE A 196 -4.54 7.42 14.03
CA ILE A 196 -4.22 7.74 15.43
C ILE A 196 -2.85 8.37 15.60
N PHE A 197 -2.09 8.56 14.52
CA PHE A 197 -0.70 9.01 14.55
C PHE A 197 -0.53 10.52 14.34
N THR A 198 0.53 11.07 14.92
CA THR A 198 0.92 12.47 14.74
C THR A 198 1.24 12.77 13.28
N GLU A 199 1.09 14.03 12.90
CA GLU A 199 1.30 14.52 11.54
C GLU A 199 2.73 14.25 11.04
N ASP A 200 3.72 14.27 11.93
CA ASP A 200 5.11 13.93 11.61
C ASP A 200 5.27 12.45 11.20
N ILE A 201 4.53 11.54 11.85
CA ILE A 201 4.48 10.12 11.44
C ILE A 201 3.73 10.00 10.11
N VAL A 202 2.57 10.65 9.98
CA VAL A 202 1.78 10.60 8.73
C VAL A 202 2.60 11.11 7.54
N THR A 203 3.39 12.16 7.74
CA THR A 203 4.26 12.72 6.70
C THR A 203 5.37 11.74 6.30
N GLN A 204 6.07 11.13 7.27
CA GLN A 204 7.11 10.13 6.98
C GLN A 204 6.54 8.88 6.29
N PHE A 205 5.37 8.42 6.73
CA PHE A 205 4.65 7.32 6.10
C PHE A 205 4.23 7.67 4.67
N ALA A 206 3.75 8.90 4.45
CA ALA A 206 3.40 9.42 3.13
C ALA A 206 4.57 9.58 2.18
N ASP A 207 5.75 9.89 2.70
CA ASP A 207 6.96 9.92 1.89
C ASP A 207 7.32 8.52 1.40
N LEU A 208 7.15 7.47 2.22
CA LEU A 208 7.41 6.09 1.80
C LEU A 208 6.45 5.57 0.73
N TYR A 209 5.17 5.93 0.77
CA TYR A 209 4.22 5.48 -0.25
C TYR A 209 4.27 6.27 -1.56
N ARG A 210 4.85 7.47 -1.53
CA ARG A 210 5.10 8.31 -2.73
C ARG A 210 6.53 8.17 -3.27
N ASN A 211 7.48 7.81 -2.42
CA ASN A 211 8.91 7.75 -2.72
C ASN A 211 9.54 6.57 -1.96
N PRO A 212 9.29 5.33 -2.41
CA PRO A 212 9.83 4.15 -1.73
C PRO A 212 11.36 4.17 -1.78
N SER A 213 12.02 3.71 -0.72
CA SER A 213 13.45 3.97 -0.49
C SER A 213 14.37 3.17 -1.44
N GLU A 214 13.96 1.98 -1.88
CA GLU A 214 14.66 1.25 -2.97
C GLU A 214 14.15 1.62 -4.38
N GLY A 215 13.22 2.58 -4.46
CA GLY A 215 12.66 3.11 -5.71
C GLY A 215 11.59 2.21 -6.36
N TRP A 216 10.76 2.79 -7.24
CA TRP A 216 9.61 2.15 -7.88
C TRP A 216 9.90 0.85 -8.66
N ASN A 217 11.17 0.54 -8.89
CA ASN A 217 11.64 -0.62 -9.64
C ASN A 217 12.24 -1.71 -8.74
N SER A 218 12.02 -1.65 -7.43
CA SER A 218 12.54 -2.69 -6.53
C SER A 218 11.91 -4.05 -6.80
N SER A 219 12.71 -5.09 -6.60
CA SER A 219 12.26 -6.47 -6.61
C SER A 219 11.64 -6.92 -5.28
N SER A 220 11.73 -6.10 -4.23
CA SER A 220 11.32 -6.45 -2.87
C SER A 220 9.85 -6.15 -2.57
N TRP A 221 9.06 -5.64 -3.52
CA TRP A 221 7.62 -5.40 -3.32
C TRP A 221 6.84 -5.43 -4.63
N GLY A 222 5.51 -5.53 -4.51
CA GLY A 222 4.62 -5.88 -5.61
C GLY A 222 3.70 -4.82 -6.14
N ASN A 223 2.92 -5.21 -7.16
CA ASN A 223 2.01 -4.34 -7.88
C ASN A 223 0.86 -3.81 -7.01
N ASP A 224 0.43 -4.56 -5.98
CA ASP A 224 -0.71 -4.15 -5.14
C ASP A 224 -0.45 -2.83 -4.41
N TRP A 225 0.82 -2.50 -4.23
CA TRP A 225 1.30 -1.29 -3.61
C TRP A 225 1.24 -0.04 -4.51
N SER A 226 1.24 -0.20 -5.83
CA SER A 226 1.23 0.93 -6.78
C SER A 226 -0.01 1.82 -6.65
N ARG A 227 -1.04 1.35 -5.93
CA ARG A 227 -2.25 2.07 -5.54
C ARG A 227 -1.99 3.27 -4.62
N GLY A 228 -0.96 3.22 -3.77
CA GLY A 228 -0.57 4.34 -2.91
C GLY A 228 0.16 5.45 -3.67
N ARG A 229 0.59 5.18 -4.91
CA ARG A 229 1.30 6.14 -5.75
C ARG A 229 0.42 7.35 -6.02
N GLY A 230 0.97 8.53 -5.86
CA GLY A 230 0.27 9.77 -6.19
C GLY A 230 -0.90 10.15 -5.28
N VAL A 231 -1.23 9.30 -4.31
CA VAL A 231 -2.21 9.62 -3.27
C VAL A 231 -1.68 10.80 -2.42
N PRO A 232 -2.55 11.75 -2.00
CA PRO A 232 -2.17 12.84 -1.12
C PRO A 232 -1.64 12.36 0.24
N THR A 233 -0.96 13.23 0.98
CA THR A 233 -0.42 12.94 2.32
C THR A 233 -1.54 12.68 3.33
N GLY A 234 -1.64 11.46 3.87
CA GLY A 234 -2.65 11.07 4.86
C GLY A 234 -2.49 9.60 5.30
N MET A 235 -3.18 9.24 6.37
CA MET A 235 -3.35 7.83 6.78
C MET A 235 -4.49 7.15 6.03
N GLY A 236 -5.44 7.94 5.51
CA GLY A 236 -6.54 7.46 4.70
C GLY A 236 -6.82 8.37 3.50
N TRP A 237 -7.25 7.78 2.39
CA TRP A 237 -7.67 8.47 1.18
C TRP A 237 -8.99 7.92 0.66
N MET A 238 -9.89 8.82 0.24
CA MET A 238 -11.25 8.49 -0.21
C MET A 238 -12.02 7.60 0.78
N ILE A 239 -12.01 7.98 2.06
CA ILE A 239 -12.67 7.23 3.11
C ILE A 239 -14.15 7.59 3.21
N ASP A 240 -15.00 6.58 3.42
CA ASP A 240 -16.41 6.77 3.67
C ASP A 240 -16.67 7.14 5.14
N ALA A 241 -17.87 7.61 5.44
CA ALA A 241 -18.32 7.95 6.79
C ALA A 241 -18.15 6.80 7.79
N ALA A 242 -18.37 5.56 7.36
CA ALA A 242 -18.25 4.37 8.21
C ALA A 242 -16.80 4.01 8.59
N GLU A 243 -15.83 4.55 7.84
CA GLU A 243 -14.39 4.32 8.00
C GLU A 243 -13.69 5.47 8.75
N ASN A 244 -14.41 6.56 9.03
CA ASN A 244 -13.90 7.72 9.75
C ASN A 244 -13.93 7.45 11.27
N PRO A 245 -12.77 7.35 11.96
CA PRO A 245 -12.73 7.10 13.40
C PRO A 245 -13.19 8.29 14.26
N PHE A 246 -13.37 9.47 13.67
CA PHE A 246 -13.63 10.72 14.39
C PHE A 246 -14.95 11.38 14.03
N GLY A 247 -15.77 10.77 13.18
CA GLY A 247 -17.04 11.33 12.74
C GLY A 247 -17.86 10.42 11.83
N ASP A 248 -19.02 10.89 11.43
CA ASP A 248 -20.02 10.17 10.63
C ASP A 248 -20.16 10.74 9.20
N TYR A 249 -19.07 11.29 8.67
CA TYR A 249 -19.01 11.90 7.35
C TYR A 249 -17.75 11.44 6.60
N PRO A 250 -17.83 11.38 5.25
CA PRO A 250 -16.71 10.94 4.43
C PRO A 250 -15.62 12.02 4.36
N LEU A 251 -14.40 11.59 4.06
CA LEU A 251 -13.23 12.46 3.93
C LEU A 251 -12.41 12.03 2.70
N ASP A 252 -11.92 13.00 1.94
CA ASP A 252 -11.06 12.68 0.80
C ASP A 252 -9.63 12.36 1.25
N VAL A 253 -9.17 12.98 2.34
CA VAL A 253 -7.90 12.70 3.01
C VAL A 253 -8.12 12.72 4.52
N LEU A 254 -7.51 11.79 5.25
CA LEU A 254 -7.48 11.81 6.70
C LEU A 254 -6.03 11.93 7.20
N MET A 255 -5.67 13.13 7.66
CA MET A 255 -4.34 13.47 8.16
C MET A 255 -4.37 13.96 9.62
N TYR A 256 -5.42 14.66 10.03
CA TYR A 256 -5.53 15.32 11.32
C TYR A 256 -6.60 14.65 12.20
N ASP A 257 -7.64 15.39 12.59
CA ASP A 257 -8.65 15.08 13.60
C ASP A 257 -10.02 14.71 13.01
N GLY A 258 -10.11 14.60 11.69
CA GLY A 258 -11.36 14.43 10.94
C GLY A 258 -12.11 15.73 10.67
N VAL A 259 -11.93 16.77 11.48
CA VAL A 259 -12.65 18.06 11.33
C VAL A 259 -11.94 18.96 10.34
N ARG A 260 -10.64 19.19 10.54
CA ARG A 260 -9.82 19.98 9.62
C ARG A 260 -9.67 19.28 8.26
N ASP A 261 -9.72 17.96 8.28
CA ASP A 261 -9.58 17.10 7.11
C ASP A 261 -10.67 17.32 6.06
N ARG A 262 -11.82 17.89 6.45
CA ARG A 262 -12.92 18.22 5.52
C ARG A 262 -12.58 19.28 4.49
N GLU A 263 -11.53 20.06 4.75
CA GLU A 263 -11.05 21.12 3.88
C GLU A 263 -9.82 20.70 3.07
N LEU A 264 -9.29 19.48 3.30
CA LEU A 264 -8.13 18.99 2.56
C LEU A 264 -8.51 18.60 1.14
N ASP A 265 -7.63 18.95 0.21
CA ASP A 265 -7.74 18.52 -1.17
C ASP A 265 -7.27 17.06 -1.29
N GLY A 266 -8.18 16.18 -1.67
CA GLY A 266 -7.88 14.77 -1.93
C GLY A 266 -7.44 14.46 -3.36
N THR A 267 -7.21 15.49 -4.17
CA THR A 267 -6.76 15.34 -5.56
C THR A 267 -5.40 14.64 -5.58
N ALA A 268 -5.40 13.43 -6.12
CA ALA A 268 -4.21 12.61 -6.25
C ALA A 268 -3.45 12.96 -7.54
N HIS A 269 -2.11 12.89 -7.54
CA HIS A 269 -1.25 13.43 -8.60
C HIS A 269 -0.15 12.45 -8.99
N LEU A 270 0.10 12.30 -10.29
CA LEU A 270 1.16 11.46 -10.83
C LEU A 270 2.22 12.31 -11.52
N ASP A 271 3.49 12.03 -11.21
CA ASP A 271 4.64 12.65 -11.86
C ASP A 271 5.05 11.82 -13.09
N SER A 272 5.05 12.45 -14.26
CA SER A 272 5.45 11.85 -15.53
C SER A 272 6.90 11.34 -15.50
N THR A 273 7.79 11.99 -14.76
CA THR A 273 9.20 11.60 -14.64
C THR A 273 9.42 10.31 -13.87
N SER A 274 8.43 9.87 -13.10
CA SER A 274 8.50 8.65 -12.30
C SER A 274 7.98 7.41 -13.04
N LEU A 275 7.39 7.54 -14.24
CA LEU A 275 6.64 6.45 -14.89
C LEU A 275 7.49 5.29 -15.43
N GLY A 276 8.81 5.44 -15.53
CA GLY A 276 9.72 4.32 -15.84
C GLY A 276 10.83 4.62 -16.84
N PHE A 277 10.80 5.75 -17.54
CA PHE A 277 11.94 6.24 -18.32
C PHE A 277 12.98 6.90 -17.40
N ASN A 278 14.25 6.95 -17.83
CA ASN A 278 15.20 7.86 -17.19
C ASN A 278 14.79 9.30 -17.47
N GLN A 279 14.89 10.16 -16.46
CA GLN A 279 14.47 11.57 -16.59
C GLN A 279 15.21 12.30 -17.72
N GLU A 280 16.46 11.95 -17.98
CA GLU A 280 17.27 12.54 -19.06
C GLU A 280 16.85 12.11 -20.48
N ASP A 281 16.11 11.01 -20.60
CA ASP A 281 15.61 10.47 -21.88
C ASP A 281 14.23 11.04 -22.26
N LEU A 282 13.58 11.78 -21.34
CA LEU A 282 12.24 12.32 -21.55
C LEU A 282 12.25 13.46 -22.58
N ILE A 283 11.38 13.30 -23.59
CA ILE A 283 11.09 14.32 -24.60
C ILE A 283 9.90 15.17 -24.12
N ILE A 284 8.89 14.54 -23.53
CA ILE A 284 7.68 15.19 -23.02
C ILE A 284 7.23 14.52 -21.72
N GLY A 285 6.84 15.33 -20.74
CA GLY A 285 6.01 14.92 -19.60
C GLY A 285 4.72 15.72 -19.60
N LEU A 286 3.58 15.04 -19.54
CA LEU A 286 2.25 15.65 -19.39
C LEU A 286 1.59 15.06 -18.14
N GLU A 287 0.96 15.91 -17.36
CA GLU A 287 0.35 15.55 -16.08
C GLU A 287 -0.93 16.37 -15.92
N GLY A 288 -1.95 15.81 -15.29
CA GLY A 288 -3.20 16.52 -15.08
C GLY A 288 -4.29 15.69 -14.44
N HIS A 289 -5.49 16.28 -14.49
CA HIS A 289 -6.72 15.73 -13.96
C HIS A 289 -7.85 15.96 -14.95
N GLY A 290 -8.71 14.97 -15.13
CA GLY A 290 -9.87 15.09 -16.00
C GLY A 290 -9.51 15.20 -17.48
N ASP A 291 -10.49 15.63 -18.28
CA ASP A 291 -10.34 15.80 -19.72
C ASP A 291 -9.22 16.79 -20.08
N PHE A 292 -8.40 16.40 -21.06
CA PHE A 292 -7.27 17.22 -21.52
C PHE A 292 -7.00 17.04 -23.01
N LEU A 293 -6.52 18.11 -23.65
CA LEU A 293 -6.00 18.10 -25.02
C LEU A 293 -4.70 18.89 -25.06
N SER A 294 -3.61 18.24 -25.45
CA SER A 294 -2.31 18.87 -25.58
C SER A 294 -2.21 19.74 -26.83
N ASP A 295 -1.18 20.60 -26.85
CA ASP A 295 -0.66 21.15 -28.10
C ASP A 295 -0.13 20.04 -29.03
N THR A 296 0.15 20.39 -30.29
CA THR A 296 0.79 19.47 -31.24
C THR A 296 2.31 19.50 -31.08
N TYR A 297 2.91 18.34 -30.91
CA TYR A 297 4.34 18.10 -30.83
C TYR A 297 4.87 17.49 -32.14
N SER A 298 6.11 17.81 -32.52
CA SER A 298 6.79 17.19 -33.66
C SER A 298 7.87 16.24 -33.17
N PHE A 299 7.80 14.98 -33.60
CA PHE A 299 8.80 13.97 -33.30
C PHE A 299 9.64 13.68 -34.54
N ASP A 300 10.96 13.89 -34.46
CA ASP A 300 11.87 13.66 -35.59
C ASP A 300 12.27 12.18 -35.75
N THR A 301 12.12 11.40 -34.68
CA THR A 301 12.43 9.96 -34.63
C THR A 301 11.25 9.17 -34.11
N GLU A 302 11.36 7.84 -34.17
CA GLU A 302 10.43 6.97 -33.46
C GLU A 302 10.47 7.24 -31.95
N TRP A 303 9.31 7.10 -31.31
CA TRP A 303 9.09 7.43 -29.91
C TRP A 303 8.18 6.39 -29.26
N ARG A 304 8.14 6.41 -27.93
CA ARG A 304 7.26 5.58 -27.10
C ARG A 304 6.70 6.42 -25.97
N SER A 305 5.50 6.06 -25.50
CA SER A 305 4.92 6.64 -24.29
C SER A 305 4.74 5.60 -23.19
N ILE A 306 4.86 6.04 -21.94
CA ILE A 306 4.29 5.35 -20.78
C ILE A 306 3.16 6.23 -20.25
N VAL A 307 2.00 5.63 -20.03
CA VAL A 307 0.77 6.30 -19.58
C VAL A 307 0.34 5.70 -18.25
N ALA A 308 -0.07 6.55 -17.32
CA ALA A 308 -0.59 6.16 -16.03
C ALA A 308 -1.88 6.90 -15.68
N SER A 309 -2.80 6.22 -14.98
CA SER A 309 -3.99 6.83 -14.37
C SER A 309 -4.16 6.28 -12.95
N LEU A 310 -4.71 7.07 -12.03
CA LEU A 310 -5.03 6.65 -10.66
C LEU A 310 -6.39 5.96 -10.53
N GLY A 311 -7.24 6.07 -11.54
CA GLY A 311 -8.53 5.43 -11.60
C GLY A 311 -9.13 5.47 -13.00
N GLY A 312 -10.28 4.83 -13.15
CA GLY A 312 -11.08 4.90 -14.36
C GLY A 312 -12.54 5.27 -14.09
N PRO A 313 -13.33 5.48 -15.15
CA PRO A 313 -12.96 5.29 -16.55
C PRO A 313 -12.06 6.41 -17.07
N ALA A 314 -11.04 6.06 -17.84
CA ALA A 314 -10.18 7.02 -18.55
C ALA A 314 -9.71 6.47 -19.90
N GLU A 315 -9.59 7.34 -20.91
CA GLU A 315 -9.11 7.00 -22.26
C GLU A 315 -7.98 7.94 -22.69
N PHE A 316 -6.87 7.36 -23.12
CA PHE A 316 -5.70 8.08 -23.60
C PHE A 316 -5.53 7.83 -25.08
N THR A 317 -5.57 8.90 -25.87
CA THR A 317 -5.60 8.86 -27.33
C THR A 317 -4.49 9.72 -27.89
N GLN A 318 -3.77 9.20 -28.90
CA GLN A 318 -2.94 10.04 -29.76
C GLN A 318 -3.74 10.53 -30.96
N ILE A 319 -3.48 11.77 -31.35
CA ILE A 319 -4.01 12.41 -32.56
C ILE A 319 -2.83 12.59 -33.52
N VAL A 320 -2.83 11.81 -34.59
CA VAL A 320 -1.89 11.94 -35.70
C VAL A 320 -2.32 13.12 -36.56
N VAL A 321 -1.48 14.14 -36.65
CA VAL A 321 -1.73 15.34 -37.46
C VAL A 321 -1.00 15.20 -38.79
N GLU A 322 -1.74 15.20 -39.88
CA GLU A 322 -1.25 15.10 -41.25
C GLU A 322 -1.71 16.31 -42.06
N ASP A 323 -1.04 16.60 -43.19
CA ASP A 323 -1.33 17.78 -44.03
C ASP A 323 -2.81 17.87 -44.47
N ASN A 324 -3.50 16.72 -44.55
CA ASN A 324 -4.87 16.61 -45.05
C ASN A 324 -5.90 16.20 -43.99
N GLY A 325 -5.55 16.19 -42.70
CA GLY A 325 -6.51 15.85 -41.64
C GLY A 325 -5.88 15.34 -40.34
N GLN A 326 -6.73 14.81 -39.48
CA GLN A 326 -6.32 14.21 -38.21
C GLN A 326 -6.89 12.80 -38.11
N ARG A 327 -6.08 11.88 -37.56
CA ARG A 327 -6.51 10.52 -37.24
C ARG A 327 -6.24 10.25 -35.77
N GLU A 328 -7.23 9.69 -35.09
CA GLU A 328 -7.11 9.33 -33.67
C GLU A 328 -6.79 7.83 -33.53
N SER A 329 -5.97 7.50 -32.53
CA SER A 329 -5.68 6.12 -32.14
C SER A 329 -5.62 6.04 -30.62
N SER A 330 -6.39 5.10 -30.05
CA SER A 330 -6.27 4.75 -28.63
C SER A 330 -4.84 4.29 -28.33
N MET A 331 -4.34 4.72 -27.18
CA MET A 331 -3.05 4.32 -26.61
C MET A 331 -3.26 3.42 -25.41
N PHE A 332 -4.21 3.78 -24.54
CA PHE A 332 -4.50 3.08 -23.30
C PHE A 332 -5.90 3.45 -22.79
N SER A 333 -6.58 2.49 -22.17
CA SER A 333 -7.91 2.65 -21.59
C SER A 333 -7.94 2.06 -20.18
N VAL A 334 -8.57 2.75 -19.25
CA VAL A 334 -8.75 2.32 -17.86
C VAL A 334 -10.25 2.16 -17.60
N SER A 335 -10.64 1.02 -17.06
CA SER A 335 -12.04 0.68 -16.76
C SER A 335 -12.46 1.28 -15.40
N PRO A 336 -13.77 1.49 -15.14
CA PRO A 336 -14.25 2.07 -13.88
C PRO A 336 -13.85 1.31 -12.61
N ASP A 337 -13.58 0.02 -12.72
CA ASP A 337 -13.19 -0.89 -11.65
C ASP A 337 -11.67 -1.02 -11.49
N GLN A 338 -10.90 -0.23 -12.24
CA GLN A 338 -9.44 -0.20 -12.14
C GLN A 338 -8.99 1.02 -11.33
N ASN A 339 -8.00 0.80 -10.47
CA ASN A 339 -7.28 1.82 -9.73
C ASN A 339 -6.03 2.25 -10.51
N PHE A 340 -4.91 2.52 -9.82
CA PHE A 340 -3.64 2.82 -10.47
C PHE A 340 -3.34 1.81 -11.59
N ALA A 341 -3.27 2.32 -12.81
CA ALA A 341 -3.04 1.54 -14.01
C ALA A 341 -1.94 2.21 -14.84
N LEU A 342 -1.01 1.40 -15.33
CA LEU A 342 0.18 1.85 -16.06
C LEU A 342 0.37 1.00 -17.31
N SER A 343 0.76 1.62 -18.42
CA SER A 343 1.04 0.90 -19.66
C SER A 343 2.11 1.60 -20.50
N ALA A 344 3.06 0.81 -21.01
CA ALA A 344 3.99 1.25 -22.04
C ALA A 344 3.41 0.95 -23.43
N SER A 345 3.44 1.95 -24.31
CA SER A 345 3.01 1.77 -25.70
C SER A 345 4.04 0.96 -26.51
N PRO A 346 3.64 0.42 -27.68
CA PRO A 346 4.62 0.04 -28.70
C PRO A 346 5.40 1.25 -29.23
N SER A 347 6.46 1.01 -30.01
CA SER A 347 7.16 2.05 -30.77
C SER A 347 6.19 2.72 -31.76
N MET A 348 6.22 4.04 -31.82
CA MET A 348 5.41 4.86 -32.70
C MET A 348 6.30 5.62 -33.68
N SER A 349 5.79 5.82 -34.90
CA SER A 349 6.52 6.54 -35.93
C SER A 349 6.65 8.03 -35.62
N ALA A 350 7.70 8.64 -36.18
CA ALA A 350 7.90 10.08 -36.24
C ALA A 350 6.69 10.83 -36.84
N GLY A 351 6.67 12.15 -36.63
CA GLY A 351 5.67 13.07 -37.17
C GLY A 351 4.97 13.90 -36.11
N SER A 352 3.97 14.67 -36.54
CA SER A 352 3.20 15.56 -35.67
C SER A 352 2.12 14.80 -34.89
N ARG A 353 2.05 15.00 -33.58
CA ARG A 353 1.11 14.32 -32.67
C ARG A 353 0.57 15.27 -31.63
N ALA A 354 -0.70 15.12 -31.26
CA ALA A 354 -1.24 15.65 -30.02
C ALA A 354 -1.78 14.49 -29.15
N PHE A 355 -1.98 14.75 -27.86
CA PHE A 355 -2.50 13.78 -26.90
C PHE A 355 -3.82 14.27 -26.36
N ARG A 356 -4.81 13.39 -26.30
CA ARG A 356 -6.10 13.63 -25.65
C ARG A 356 -6.27 12.65 -24.51
N VAL A 357 -6.71 13.16 -23.37
CA VAL A 357 -7.22 12.36 -22.25
C VAL A 357 -8.70 12.64 -22.14
N SER A 358 -9.50 11.58 -22.08
CA SER A 358 -10.89 11.66 -21.67
C SER A 358 -11.04 10.97 -20.32
N ASP A 359 -11.40 11.74 -19.31
CA ASP A 359 -11.50 11.33 -17.92
C ASP A 359 -12.63 12.12 -17.26
N PRO A 360 -13.87 11.58 -17.30
CA PRO A 360 -15.04 12.28 -16.78
C PRO A 360 -15.09 12.35 -15.25
N GLU A 361 -14.30 11.54 -14.55
CA GLU A 361 -14.30 11.43 -13.08
C GLU A 361 -13.14 12.22 -12.43
N ASN A 362 -12.34 12.93 -13.23
CA ASN A 362 -11.28 13.83 -12.78
C ASN A 362 -10.17 13.12 -11.97
N TRP A 363 -9.78 11.93 -12.41
CA TRP A 363 -8.63 11.17 -11.89
C TRP A 363 -7.30 11.86 -12.22
N GLY A 364 -6.31 11.67 -11.35
CA GLY A 364 -4.94 12.07 -11.67
C GLY A 364 -4.32 11.12 -12.69
N TRP A 365 -3.68 11.69 -13.72
CA TRP A 365 -3.03 10.94 -14.78
C TRP A 365 -1.70 11.57 -15.20
N ALA A 366 -0.84 10.77 -15.83
CA ALA A 366 0.41 11.23 -16.41
C ALA A 366 0.77 10.49 -17.70
N ILE A 367 1.46 11.18 -18.60
CA ILE A 367 2.01 10.66 -19.87
C ILE A 367 3.48 11.07 -19.94
N ALA A 368 4.36 10.08 -20.03
CA ALA A 368 5.78 10.27 -20.28
C ALA A 368 6.12 9.81 -21.69
N VAL A 369 6.86 10.61 -22.46
CA VAL A 369 7.26 10.29 -23.83
C VAL A 369 8.78 10.35 -23.96
N ALA A 370 9.37 9.32 -24.54
CA ALA A 370 10.80 9.24 -24.81
C ALA A 370 11.07 8.66 -26.21
N SER A 371 12.34 8.65 -26.61
CA SER A 371 12.80 7.96 -27.82
C SER A 371 12.42 6.47 -27.76
N SER A 372 12.10 5.84 -28.89
CA SER A 372 11.76 4.41 -28.91
C SER A 372 12.91 3.49 -28.47
N ASN A 373 14.15 4.00 -28.51
CA ASN A 373 15.36 3.32 -28.05
C ASN A 373 15.71 3.63 -26.58
N ALA A 374 14.98 4.52 -25.91
CA ALA A 374 15.20 4.81 -24.50
C ALA A 374 14.93 3.55 -23.68
N ALA A 375 15.84 3.25 -22.76
CA ALA A 375 15.59 2.20 -21.79
C ALA A 375 14.44 2.64 -20.87
N TYR A 376 13.57 1.71 -20.54
CA TYR A 376 12.55 1.91 -19.52
C TYR A 376 12.39 0.65 -18.71
N ARG A 377 11.81 0.82 -17.53
CA ARG A 377 11.42 -0.27 -16.65
C ARG A 377 10.10 0.12 -16.01
N LEU A 378 9.06 -0.69 -16.19
CA LEU A 378 7.83 -0.43 -15.47
C LEU A 378 7.97 -0.98 -14.04
N PRO A 379 7.48 -0.21 -13.05
CA PRO A 379 7.33 -0.70 -11.68
C PRO A 379 6.67 -2.08 -11.65
N GLY A 380 7.31 -3.01 -10.94
CA GLY A 380 6.83 -4.36 -10.72
C GLY A 380 7.03 -5.38 -11.87
N GLU A 381 7.67 -5.00 -12.98
CA GLU A 381 8.01 -5.96 -14.06
C GLU A 381 9.18 -6.88 -13.70
N ASP A 382 10.13 -6.43 -12.88
CA ASP A 382 11.37 -7.16 -12.55
C ASP A 382 11.27 -7.99 -11.26
N ILE A 383 10.06 -8.30 -10.81
CA ILE A 383 9.89 -9.02 -9.56
C ILE A 383 10.16 -10.51 -9.82
N PRO A 384 11.14 -11.13 -9.15
CA PRO A 384 11.41 -12.55 -9.32
C PRO A 384 10.14 -13.36 -9.08
N GLU A 385 9.89 -14.40 -9.87
CA GLU A 385 8.81 -15.31 -9.53
C GLU A 385 9.09 -15.92 -8.15
N GLY A 386 8.18 -15.71 -7.21
CA GLY A 386 8.18 -16.43 -5.95
C GLY A 386 8.05 -17.94 -6.22
N SER A 387 8.62 -18.76 -5.34
CA SER A 387 8.49 -20.20 -5.51
C SER A 387 7.07 -20.63 -5.17
N CYS A 388 6.37 -21.24 -6.13
CA CYS A 388 5.23 -22.11 -5.82
C CYS A 388 5.75 -23.54 -6.01
N PRO A 389 6.14 -24.26 -4.95
CA PRO A 389 6.64 -25.62 -5.11
C PRO A 389 5.58 -26.47 -5.80
N PRO A 390 5.94 -27.30 -6.80
CA PRO A 390 5.02 -28.23 -7.42
C PRO A 390 4.39 -29.13 -6.35
N GLY A 391 3.08 -29.06 -6.20
CA GLY A 391 2.35 -29.77 -5.15
C GLY A 391 2.48 -29.10 -3.79
N CYS A 392 1.89 -27.90 -3.65
CA CYS A 392 1.71 -27.26 -2.36
C CYS A 392 1.32 -28.30 -1.30
N PRO A 393 1.99 -28.32 -0.14
CA PRO A 393 1.65 -29.28 0.90
C PRO A 393 0.16 -29.18 1.21
N PRO A 394 -0.52 -30.30 1.53
CA PRO A 394 -1.90 -30.26 1.98
C PRO A 394 -2.02 -29.21 3.09
N LEU A 395 -3.12 -28.45 3.10
CA LEU A 395 -3.46 -27.56 4.21
C LEU A 395 -3.20 -28.30 5.53
N PRO A 396 -2.50 -27.69 6.50
CA PRO A 396 -2.07 -28.38 7.71
C PRO A 396 -3.20 -29.04 8.50
#